data_AF-A0A534NQ43-F1
#
_entry.id   AF-A0A534NQ43-F1
#
_cell.length_a   1.000
_cell.length_b   1.000
_cell.length_c   1.000
_cell.angle_alpha   90.00
_cell.angle_beta   90.00
_cell.angle_gamma   90.00
#
_symmetry.space_group_name_H-M   'P 1'
#
loop_
_entity.id
_entity.type
_entity.pdbx_description
1 polymer ?
#
loop_
_entity_poly.entity_id
_entity_poly.type
_entity_poly.pdbx_seq_one_letter_code
_entity_poly.pdbx_strand_id
1 'polypeptide(L)'
;MADSATLTAGLVAAAPPELRGSAMGLYSLAGFGGGMVGPVVFGAALDVAGGAGSPIAWIAGYAAIGSGCLAAPAAVRFFAPRGR
;
A
#
# COMPACT_ATOMS: atom_id res chain seq x y z
N MET A 1 6.32 15.38 3.06
CA MET A 1 5.07 16.06 2.65
C MET A 1 5.09 16.49 1.18
N ALA A 2 6.24 16.82 0.57
CA ALA A 2 6.31 17.14 -0.86
C ALA A 2 6.00 15.95 -1.81
N ASP A 3 6.44 14.74 -1.47
CA ASP A 3 6.29 13.55 -2.33
C ASP A 3 4.84 13.06 -2.48
N SER A 4 4.03 13.19 -1.41
CA SER A 4 2.61 12.81 -1.48
C SER A 4 1.81 13.78 -2.37
N ALA A 5 2.18 15.07 -2.39
CA ALA A 5 1.55 16.05 -3.25
C ALA A 5 1.89 15.80 -4.73
N THR A 6 3.14 15.41 -5.04
CA THR A 6 3.54 15.06 -6.41
C THR A 6 2.89 13.77 -6.89
N LEU A 7 2.76 12.75 -6.05
CA LEU A 7 2.06 11.50 -6.39
C LEU A 7 0.56 11.73 -6.65
N THR A 8 -0.10 12.51 -5.78
CA THR A 8 -1.54 12.80 -5.92
C THR A 8 -1.79 13.70 -7.13
N ALA A 9 -0.98 14.73 -7.34
CA ALA A 9 -1.07 15.60 -8.51
C ALA A 9 -0.77 14.83 -9.81
N GLY A 10 0.23 13.94 -9.80
CA GLY A 10 0.56 13.07 -10.93
C GLY A 10 -0.59 12.12 -11.29
N LEU A 11 -1.24 11.53 -10.28
CA LEU A 11 -2.42 10.68 -10.50
C LEU A 11 -3.57 11.45 -11.14
N VAL A 12 -3.87 12.66 -10.64
CA VAL A 12 -4.94 13.51 -11.17
C VAL A 12 -4.64 13.99 -12.58
N ALA A 13 -3.38 14.31 -12.86
CA ALA A 13 -2.93 14.74 -14.18
C ALA A 13 -3.01 13.61 -15.21
N ALA A 14 -2.77 12.36 -14.80
CA ALA A 14 -2.89 11.18 -15.66
C ALA A 14 -4.34 10.71 -15.87
N ALA A 15 -5.28 11.10 -14.99
CA ALA A 15 -6.68 10.73 -15.09
C ALA A 15 -7.44 11.57 -16.14
N PRO A 16 -8.36 10.96 -16.92
CA PRO A 16 -9.23 11.71 -17.84
C PRO A 16 -10.01 12.80 -17.08
N PRO A 17 -10.24 13.98 -17.68
CA PRO A 17 -10.89 15.10 -17.00
C PRO A 17 -12.25 14.73 -16.37
N GLU A 18 -13.00 13.85 -17.04
CA GLU A 18 -14.32 13.41 -16.60
C GLU A 18 -14.28 12.44 -15.41
N LEU A 19 -13.13 11.77 -15.18
CA LEU A 19 -12.97 10.71 -14.19
C LEU A 19 -12.04 11.07 -13.02
N ARG A 20 -11.53 12.30 -12.95
CA ARG A 20 -10.62 12.74 -11.86
C ARG A 20 -11.21 12.53 -10.47
N GLY A 21 -12.51 12.79 -10.29
CA GLY A 21 -13.20 12.57 -9.02
C GLY A 21 -13.17 11.09 -8.60
N SER A 22 -13.46 10.19 -9.54
CA SER A 22 -13.39 8.74 -9.32
C SER A 22 -11.96 8.27 -9.05
N ALA A 23 -10.97 8.81 -9.76
CA ALA A 23 -9.55 8.50 -9.54
C ALA A 23 -9.09 8.89 -8.12
N MET A 24 -9.49 10.07 -7.63
CA MET A 24 -9.22 10.53 -6.27
C MET A 24 -9.95 9.69 -5.21
N GLY A 25 -11.18 9.26 -5.51
CA GLY A 25 -11.94 8.34 -4.66
C GLY A 25 -11.23 6.99 -4.53
N LEU A 26 -10.76 6.42 -5.64
CA LEU A 26 -10.01 5.16 -5.64
C LEU A 26 -8.68 5.27 -4.90
N TYR A 27 -7.96 6.39 -5.09
CA TYR A 27 -6.72 6.67 -4.36
C TYR A 27 -6.94 6.70 -2.85
N SER A 28 -7.98 7.42 -2.41
CA SER A 28 -8.34 7.49 -0.99
C SER A 28 -8.76 6.12 -0.45
N LEU A 29 -9.59 5.38 -1.19
CA LEU A 29 -10.04 4.05 -0.80
C LEU A 29 -8.86 3.08 -0.65
N ALA A 30 -7.92 3.10 -1.59
CA ALA A 30 -6.70 2.30 -1.51
C ALA A 30 -5.85 2.68 -0.29
N GLY A 31 -5.68 3.99 -0.04
CA GLY A 31 -4.95 4.49 1.12
C GLY A 31 -5.58 4.09 2.46
N PHE A 32 -6.89 4.32 2.63
CA PHE A 32 -7.61 3.95 3.86
C PHE A 32 -7.72 2.44 4.03
N GLY A 33 -8.01 1.70 2.96
CA GLY A 33 -8.07 0.25 2.98
C GLY A 33 -6.73 -0.36 3.38
N GLY A 34 -5.64 0.10 2.79
CA GLY A 34 -4.28 -0.28 3.18
C GLY A 34 -3.97 0.08 4.64
N GLY A 35 -4.36 1.28 5.08
CA GLY A 35 -4.21 1.74 6.46
C GLY A 35 -4.99 0.93 7.49
N MET A 36 -6.13 0.34 7.09
CA MET A 36 -6.92 -0.57 7.94
C MET A 36 -6.30 -1.97 7.99
N VAL A 37 -5.90 -2.52 6.85
CA VAL A 37 -5.40 -3.90 6.75
C VAL A 37 -3.97 -4.03 7.29
N GLY A 38 -3.13 -3.02 7.09
CA GLY A 38 -1.72 -3.03 7.49
C GLY A 38 -1.50 -3.36 8.98
N PRO A 39 -2.13 -2.65 9.93
CA PRO A 39 -2.02 -2.94 11.36
C PRO A 39 -2.53 -4.33 11.74
N VAL A 40 -3.59 -4.84 11.08
CA VAL A 40 -4.13 -6.18 11.32
C VAL A 40 -3.11 -7.24 10.94
N VAL A 41 -2.50 -7.13 9.75
CA VAL A 41 -1.46 -8.06 9.29
C VAL A 41 -0.21 -7.97 10.18
N PHE A 42 0.19 -6.75 10.56
CA PHE A 42 1.33 -6.54 11.45
C PHE A 42 1.11 -7.17 12.82
N GLY A 43 -0.06 -6.93 13.43
CA GLY A 43 -0.46 -7.53 14.71
C GLY A 43 -0.48 -9.05 14.64
N ALA A 44 -1.10 -9.63 13.60
CA ALA A 44 -1.12 -11.07 13.40
C ALA A 44 0.29 -11.68 13.27
N ALA A 45 1.20 -11.01 12.55
CA ALA A 45 2.59 -11.45 12.43
C ALA A 45 3.34 -11.38 13.79
N LEU A 46 3.07 -10.33 14.58
CA LEU A 46 3.60 -10.18 15.93
C LEU A 46 3.10 -11.28 16.87
N ASP A 47 1.80 -11.57 16.85
CA ASP A 47 1.18 -12.57 17.70
C ASP A 47 1.72 -13.98 17.40
N VAL A 48 1.86 -14.33 16.11
CA VAL A 48 2.41 -15.63 15.68
C VAL A 48 3.89 -15.78 16.08
N ALA A 49 4.67 -14.70 16.07
CA ALA A 49 6.10 -14.73 16.35
C ALA A 49 6.46 -14.61 17.85
N GLY A 50 5.47 -14.65 18.75
CA GLY A 50 5.67 -14.67 20.20
C GLY A 50 5.23 -13.40 20.93
N GLY A 51 4.51 -12.50 20.25
CA GLY A 51 3.93 -11.29 20.83
C GLY A 51 4.94 -10.17 21.11
N ALA A 52 4.43 -9.02 21.57
CA ALA A 52 5.20 -7.78 21.71
C ALA A 52 6.40 -7.85 22.67
N GLY A 53 6.47 -8.88 23.54
CA GLY A 53 7.58 -9.12 24.45
C GLY A 53 8.81 -9.76 23.81
N SER A 54 8.71 -10.26 22.57
CA SER A 54 9.81 -10.90 21.85
C SER A 54 10.42 -9.95 20.80
N PRO A 55 11.73 -9.67 20.84
CA PRO A 55 12.40 -8.89 19.79
C PRO A 55 12.28 -9.50 18.39
N ILE A 56 12.21 -10.84 18.31
CA ILE A 56 12.04 -11.57 17.04
C ILE A 56 10.66 -11.28 16.43
N ALA A 57 9.63 -11.08 17.26
CA ALA A 57 8.29 -10.79 16.77
C ALA A 57 8.19 -9.43 16.08
N TRP A 58 8.98 -8.44 16.51
CA TRP A 58 9.10 -7.16 15.83
C TRP A 58 9.76 -7.29 14.45
N ILE A 59 10.79 -8.13 14.32
CA ILE A 59 11.42 -8.42 13.02
C ILE A 59 10.40 -9.07 12.08
N ALA A 60 9.61 -10.02 12.58
CA ALA A 60 8.54 -10.65 11.81
C ALA A 60 7.46 -9.64 11.36
N GLY A 61 7.03 -8.75 12.25
CA GLY A 61 6.08 -7.69 11.92
C GLY A 61 6.61 -6.74 10.83
N TYR A 62 7.85 -6.27 10.96
CA TYR A 62 8.46 -5.41 9.93
C TYR A 62 8.71 -6.16 8.62
N ALA A 63 9.08 -7.44 8.67
CA ALA A 63 9.20 -8.28 7.48
C ALA A 63 7.86 -8.46 6.76
N ALA A 64 6.76 -8.58 7.51
CA ALA A 64 5.41 -8.63 6.94
C ALA A 64 5.07 -7.33 6.17
N ILE A 65 5.35 -6.16 6.75
CA ILE A 65 5.19 -4.87 6.05
C ILE A 65 6.08 -4.82 4.79
N GLY A 66 7.35 -5.19 4.92
CA GLY A 66 8.29 -5.21 3.80
C GLY A 66 7.85 -6.12 2.66
N SER A 67 7.26 -7.27 2.97
CA SER A 67 6.68 -8.18 1.97
C SER A 67 5.50 -7.54 1.21
N GLY A 68 4.67 -6.75 1.90
CA GLY A 68 3.61 -5.96 1.28
C GLY A 68 4.15 -4.91 0.30
N CYS A 69 5.26 -4.24 0.65
CA CYS A 69 5.92 -3.31 -0.26
C CYS A 69 6.48 -4.00 -1.51
N LEU A 70 6.96 -5.24 -1.40
CA LEU A 70 7.43 -6.04 -2.55
C LEU A 70 6.30 -6.51 -3.46
N ALA A 71 5.07 -6.63 -2.93
CA ALA A 71 3.90 -6.96 -3.75
C ALA A 71 3.48 -5.80 -4.68
N ALA A 72 3.76 -4.56 -4.30
CA ALA A 72 3.43 -3.38 -5.10
C ALA A 72 4.04 -3.39 -6.53
N PRO A 73 5.36 -3.61 -6.74
CA PRO A 73 5.92 -3.71 -8.08
C PRO A 73 5.40 -4.93 -8.87
N ALA A 74 5.04 -6.03 -8.18
CA ALA A 74 4.43 -7.19 -8.83
C ALA A 74 3.02 -6.88 -9.34
N ALA A 75 2.21 -6.17 -8.55
CA ALA A 75 0.89 -5.69 -8.96
C ALA A 75 1.00 -4.72 -10.15
N VAL A 76 1.94 -3.77 -10.10
CA VAL A 76 2.20 -2.85 -11.23
C VAL A 76 2.60 -3.62 -12.48
N ARG A 77 3.43 -4.67 -12.39
CA ARG A 77 3.75 -5.52 -13.55
C ARG A 77 2.57 -6.32 -14.08
N PHE A 78 1.63 -6.70 -13.23
CA PHE A 78 0.44 -7.45 -13.63
C PHE A 78 -0.59 -6.54 -14.32
N PHE A 79 -0.77 -5.31 -13.82
CA PHE A 79 -1.74 -4.34 -14.33
C PHE A 79 -1.17 -3.34 -15.33
N ALA A 80 0.16 -3.31 -15.52
CA ALA A 80 0.76 -2.55 -16.61
C ALA A 80 0.18 -3.07 -17.93
N PRO A 81 -0.42 -2.19 -18.76
CA PRO A 81 -0.90 -2.60 -20.06
C PRO A 81 0.28 -3.21 -20.83
N ARG A 82 0.17 -4.49 -21.17
CA ARG A 82 1.07 -5.14 -22.13
C ARG A 82 0.86 -4.42 -23.45
N GLY A 83 1.71 -3.42 -23.72
CA GLY A 83 1.65 -2.61 -24.92
C GLY A 83 1.67 -3.48 -26.17
N ARG A 84 0.68 -3.23 -27.02
CA ARG A 84 0.68 -3.47 -28.46
C ARG A 84 0.69 -2.10 -29.12
#